data_AF-A0A6N0NWL8-F1
#
_entry.id   AF-A0A6N0NWL8-F1
#
_cell.length_a   1.000
_cell.length_b   1.000
_cell.length_c   1.000
_cell.angle_alpha   90.00
_cell.angle_beta   90.00
_cell.angle_gamma   90.00
#
_symmetry.space_group_name_H-M   'P 1'
#
loop_
_entity.id
_entity.type
_entity.pdbx_description
1 polymer ?
#
loop_
_entity_poly.entity_id
_entity_poly.type
_entity_poly.pdbx_seq_one_letter_code
_entity_poly.pdbx_strand_id
1 'polypeptide(L)'
;MRVTSRANPRALSWSVAAGIGYSFILTIVTAVVSLLVKAFYPPFQFSISPIRSLVISPVEGVVQILVILVLLAFALPVRSVTIQRELKEVRKLVIYVSVGYLVLSLLPYAITTNYLQTYVGLVIAFNVINGVVGGVASSLS
;
A
#
# COMPACT_ATOMS: atom_id res chain seq x y z
N MET A 1 25.24 22.13 18.36
CA MET A 1 25.74 21.19 17.33
C MET A 1 24.55 20.50 16.68
N ARG A 2 24.27 20.77 15.40
CA ARG A 2 23.29 19.99 14.63
C ARG A 2 23.91 18.62 14.34
N VAL A 3 23.45 17.58 15.02
CA VAL A 3 23.74 16.20 14.61
C VAL A 3 22.91 15.94 13.36
N THR A 4 23.47 16.28 12.20
CA THR A 4 22.93 15.79 10.93
C THR A 4 23.25 14.30 10.88
N SER A 5 22.34 13.47 11.39
CA SER A 5 22.31 12.04 11.11
C SER A 5 22.28 11.89 9.59
N ARG A 6 23.43 11.58 8.97
CA ARG A 6 23.46 11.23 7.56
C ARG A 6 22.67 9.93 7.45
N ALA A 7 21.48 9.98 6.84
CA ALA A 7 20.69 8.79 6.56
C ALA A 7 21.59 7.74 5.89
N ASN A 8 21.66 6.54 6.46
CA ASN A 8 22.45 5.46 5.90
C ASN A 8 21.88 5.10 4.51
N PRO A 9 22.61 5.34 3.41
CA PRO A 9 22.06 5.15 2.06
C PRO A 9 21.62 3.71 1.80
N ARG A 10 22.28 2.73 2.42
CA ARG A 10 21.92 1.31 2.28
C ARG A 10 20.61 1.00 3.00
N ALA A 11 20.42 1.53 4.20
CA ALA A 11 19.16 1.36 4.94
C ALA A 11 18.00 1.99 4.18
N LEU A 12 18.19 3.21 3.65
CA LEU A 12 17.19 3.88 2.82
C LEU A 12 16.84 3.06 1.57
N SER A 13 17.83 2.52 0.86
CA SER A 13 17.57 1.69 -0.32
C SER A 13 16.75 0.43 0.01
N TRP A 14 17.00 -0.19 1.17
CA TRP A 14 16.23 -1.34 1.64
C TRP A 14 14.80 -0.96 1.99
N SER A 15 14.59 0.16 2.68
CA SER A 15 13.24 0.65 2.99
C SER A 15 12.45 1.01 1.72
N VAL A 16 13.09 1.59 0.71
CA VAL A 16 12.44 1.88 -0.58
C VAL A 16 12.08 0.58 -1.31
N ALA A 17 13.00 -0.37 -1.43
CA ALA A 17 12.73 -1.65 -2.08
C ALA A 17 11.60 -2.42 -1.37
N ALA A 18 11.64 -2.49 -0.04
CA ALA A 18 10.59 -3.10 0.77
C ALA A 18 9.25 -2.35 0.63
N GLY A 19 9.27 -1.02 0.54
CA GLY A 19 8.07 -0.21 0.33
C GLY A 19 7.41 -0.48 -1.01
N ILE A 20 8.19 -0.56 -2.09
CA ILE A 20 7.70 -0.92 -3.43
C ILE A 20 7.10 -2.32 -3.39
N GLY A 21 7.84 -3.31 -2.88
CA GLY A 21 7.35 -4.68 -2.77
C GLY A 21 6.04 -4.78 -1.98
N TYR A 22 5.95 -4.10 -0.84
CA TYR A 22 4.75 -4.10 -0.02
C TYR A 22 3.56 -3.41 -0.71
N SER A 23 3.79 -2.32 -1.45
CA SER A 23 2.72 -1.69 -2.24
C SER A 23 2.14 -2.64 -3.29
N PHE A 24 3.00 -3.40 -4.00
CA PHE A 24 2.53 -4.42 -4.94
C PHE A 24 1.73 -5.53 -4.24
N ILE A 25 2.16 -5.97 -3.05
CA ILE A 25 1.40 -6.93 -2.25
C ILE A 25 0.01 -6.39 -1.91
N LEU A 26 -0.11 -5.12 -1.48
CA LEU A 26 -1.40 -4.49 -1.23
C LEU A 26 -2.29 -4.47 -2.49
N THR A 27 -1.70 -4.19 -3.66
CA THR A 27 -2.42 -4.25 -4.94
C THR A 27 -2.94 -5.65 -5.26
N ILE A 28 -2.10 -6.68 -5.10
CA ILE A 28 -2.49 -8.06 -5.36
C ILE A 28 -3.60 -8.49 -4.40
N VAL A 29 -3.45 -8.20 -3.10
CA VAL A 29 -4.44 -8.55 -2.08
C VAL A 29 -5.78 -7.85 -2.38
N THR A 30 -5.78 -6.54 -2.66
CA THR A 30 -7.01 -5.81 -2.97
C THR A 30 -7.66 -6.27 -4.26
N ALA A 31 -6.88 -6.64 -5.28
CA ALA A 31 -7.38 -7.25 -6.50
C ALA A 31 -8.06 -8.59 -6.23
N VAL A 32 -7.43 -9.47 -5.45
CA VAL A 32 -8.02 -10.77 -5.05
C VAL A 32 -9.31 -10.55 -4.26
N VAL A 33 -9.31 -9.62 -3.31
CA VAL A 33 -10.51 -9.27 -2.53
C VAL A 33 -11.62 -8.75 -3.44
N SER A 34 -11.32 -7.87 -4.40
CA SER A 34 -12.28 -7.37 -5.39
C SER A 34 -12.93 -8.53 -6.16
N LEU A 35 -12.12 -9.47 -6.66
CA LEU A 35 -12.59 -10.65 -7.38
C LEU A 35 -13.46 -11.56 -6.50
N LEU A 36 -13.08 -11.77 -5.24
CA LEU A 36 -13.85 -12.57 -4.29
C LEU A 36 -15.20 -11.92 -4.01
N VAL A 37 -15.23 -10.65 -3.63
CA VAL A 37 -16.51 -9.95 -3.37
C VAL A 37 -17.38 -9.97 -4.62
N LYS A 38 -16.79 -9.86 -5.82
CA LYS A 38 -17.52 -9.90 -7.10
C LYS A 38 -18.14 -11.26 -7.37
N ALA A 39 -17.48 -12.34 -6.95
CA ALA A 39 -18.03 -13.69 -7.06
C ALA A 39 -19.27 -13.90 -6.16
N PHE A 40 -19.33 -13.23 -5.01
CA PHE A 40 -20.46 -13.34 -4.07
C PHE A 40 -21.57 -12.30 -4.32
N TYR A 41 -21.24 -11.12 -4.86
CA TYR A 41 -22.19 -10.01 -5.03
C TYR A 41 -22.13 -9.36 -6.43
N PRO A 42 -22.41 -10.09 -7.53
CA PRO A 42 -22.54 -9.45 -8.84
C PRO A 42 -23.77 -8.51 -8.89
N PRO A 43 -23.78 -7.42 -9.70
CA PRO A 43 -22.74 -6.93 -10.62
C PRO A 43 -22.10 -5.60 -10.16
N PHE A 44 -20.80 -5.59 -9.87
CA PHE A 44 -20.02 -4.36 -9.74
C PHE A 44 -18.67 -4.43 -10.49
N GLN A 45 -18.08 -3.27 -10.73
CA GLN A 45 -16.83 -3.12 -11.49
C GLN A 45 -15.62 -3.50 -10.64
N PHE A 46 -14.68 -4.23 -11.23
CA PHE A 46 -13.41 -4.54 -10.57
C PHE A 46 -12.65 -3.25 -10.22
N SER A 47 -12.13 -3.18 -9.00
CA SER A 47 -11.41 -2.02 -8.50
C SER A 47 -10.30 -2.44 -7.53
N ILE A 48 -9.11 -1.85 -7.67
CA ILE A 48 -7.98 -2.03 -6.75
C ILE A 48 -7.83 -0.87 -5.77
N SER A 49 -8.64 0.19 -5.91
CA SER A 49 -8.61 1.36 -5.05
C SER A 49 -9.77 1.32 -4.05
N PRO A 50 -9.50 1.13 -2.75
CA PRO A 50 -10.53 1.03 -1.73
C PRO A 50 -11.41 2.29 -1.65
N ILE A 51 -10.81 3.47 -1.80
CA ILE A 51 -11.53 4.75 -1.74
C ILE A 51 -12.46 4.90 -2.93
N ARG A 52 -12.04 4.53 -4.15
CA ARG A 52 -12.93 4.52 -5.31
C ARG A 52 -14.04 3.49 -5.14
N SER A 53 -13.71 2.31 -4.63
CA SER A 53 -14.67 1.24 -4.39
C SER A 53 -15.76 1.70 -3.41
N LEU A 54 -15.45 2.48 -2.37
CA LEU A 54 -16.48 3.03 -1.47
C LEU A 54 -17.57 3.85 -2.17
N VAL A 55 -17.24 4.52 -3.29
CA VAL A 55 -18.19 5.35 -4.04
C VAL A 55 -19.01 4.52 -5.02
N ILE A 56 -18.41 3.51 -5.66
CA ILE A 56 -19.05 2.73 -6.73
C ILE A 56 -19.73 1.47 -6.19
N SER A 57 -19.09 0.79 -5.25
CA SER A 57 -19.52 -0.45 -4.61
C SER A 57 -19.16 -0.40 -3.12
N PRO A 58 -20.01 0.22 -2.26
CA PRO A 58 -19.69 0.45 -0.86
C PRO A 58 -19.25 -0.81 -0.11
N VAL A 59 -19.86 -1.96 -0.42
CA VAL A 59 -19.50 -3.26 0.16
C VAL A 59 -18.07 -3.66 -0.17
N GLU A 60 -17.66 -3.56 -1.45
CA GLU A 60 -16.29 -3.84 -1.88
C GLU A 60 -15.29 -2.90 -1.16
N GLY A 61 -15.59 -1.60 -1.12
CA GLY A 61 -14.72 -0.61 -0.48
C GLY A 61 -14.53 -0.88 1.01
N VAL A 62 -15.62 -1.19 1.73
CA VAL A 62 -15.55 -1.55 3.17
C VAL A 62 -14.71 -2.80 3.37
N VAL A 63 -14.93 -3.86 2.58
CA VAL A 63 -14.16 -5.10 2.71
C VAL A 63 -12.67 -4.87 2.41
N GLN A 64 -12.34 -4.11 1.36
CA GLN A 64 -10.95 -3.76 1.03
C GLN A 64 -10.27 -2.97 2.16
N ILE A 65 -10.96 -2.01 2.77
CA ILE A 65 -10.44 -1.24 3.90
C ILE A 65 -10.24 -2.13 5.13
N LEU A 66 -11.20 -2.99 5.45
CA LEU A 66 -11.09 -3.93 6.57
C LEU A 66 -9.89 -4.88 6.40
N VAL A 67 -9.67 -5.39 5.18
CA VAL A 67 -8.51 -6.23 4.88
C VAL A 67 -7.20 -5.45 5.09
N ILE A 68 -7.10 -4.21 4.62
CA ILE A 68 -5.93 -3.37 4.87
C ILE A 68 -5.71 -3.13 6.37
N LEU A 69 -6.78 -2.85 7.14
CA LEU A 69 -6.71 -2.68 8.59
C LEU A 69 -6.25 -3.95 9.30
N VAL A 70 -6.70 -5.12 8.85
CA VAL A 70 -6.24 -6.41 9.37
C VAL A 70 -4.75 -6.61 9.09
N LEU A 71 -4.29 -6.34 7.85
CA LEU A 71 -2.87 -6.42 7.51
C LEU A 71 -2.02 -5.46 8.36
N LEU A 72 -2.50 -4.24 8.60
CA LEU A 72 -1.88 -3.30 9.51
C LEU A 72 -1.84 -3.84 10.94
N ALA A 73 -2.95 -4.36 11.45
CA ALA A 73 -3.03 -4.94 12.79
C ALA A 73 -2.04 -6.09 12.99
N PHE A 74 -1.84 -6.94 11.97
CA PHE A 74 -0.84 -8.01 12.00
C PHE A 74 0.60 -7.50 12.05
N ALA A 75 0.89 -6.33 11.48
CA ALA A 75 2.22 -5.73 11.50
C ALA A 75 2.56 -4.99 12.82
N LEU A 76 1.58 -4.77 13.70
CA LEU A 76 1.75 -3.97 14.92
C LEU A 76 2.34 -4.71 16.15
N PRO A 77 2.04 -5.98 16.48
CA PRO A 77 2.48 -6.55 17.76
C PRO A 77 3.96 -6.97 17.73
N VAL A 78 4.79 -6.26 18.52
CA VAL A 78 6.17 -6.66 18.84
C VAL A 78 6.27 -6.84 20.34
N ARG A 79 6.00 -8.05 20.83
CA ARG A 79 6.08 -8.36 22.27
C ARG A 79 7.51 -8.64 22.75
N SER A 80 8.45 -8.89 21.84
CA SER A 80 9.83 -9.22 22.20
C SER A 80 10.71 -7.97 22.31
N VAL A 81 11.32 -7.77 23.49
CA VAL A 81 12.26 -6.67 23.79
C VAL A 81 13.54 -6.75 22.93
N THR A 82 13.88 -7.95 22.44
CA THR A 82 15.13 -8.22 21.72
C THR A 82 15.10 -7.79 20.24
N ILE A 83 13.92 -7.60 19.62
CA ILE A 83 13.77 -7.32 18.18
C ILE A 83 13.11 -5.94 17.94
N GLN A 84 12.97 -5.11 18.98
CA GLN A 84 12.18 -3.88 18.90
C GLN A 84 12.73 -2.85 17.91
N ARG A 85 14.05 -2.80 17.69
CA ARG A 85 14.67 -1.79 16.82
C ARG A 85 14.39 -2.04 15.34
N GLU A 86 14.59 -3.27 14.86
CA GLU A 86 14.34 -3.62 13.46
C GLU A 86 12.84 -3.67 13.12
N LEU A 87 12.02 -4.18 14.04
CA LEU A 87 10.57 -4.23 13.83
C LEU A 87 9.90 -2.85 13.88
N LYS A 88 10.56 -1.84 14.45
CA LYS A 88 10.07 -0.45 14.44
C LYS A 88 10.10 0.17 13.05
N GLU A 89 11.16 -0.10 12.27
CA GLU A 89 11.25 0.38 10.89
C GLU A 89 10.23 -0.30 9.99
N VAL A 90 10.08 -1.63 10.13
CA VAL A 90 9.06 -2.40 9.39
C VAL A 90 7.66 -1.87 9.69
N ARG A 91 7.34 -1.58 10.96
CA ARG A 91 6.04 -1.03 11.35
C ARG A 91 5.76 0.31 10.67
N LYS A 92 6.72 1.22 10.72
CA LYS A 92 6.60 2.54 10.07
C LYS A 92 6.37 2.37 8.58
N LEU A 93 7.15 1.52 7.92
CA LEU A 93 7.01 1.23 6.50
C LEU A 93 5.60 0.74 6.16
N VAL A 94 5.10 -0.25 6.90
CA VAL A 94 3.76 -0.81 6.67
C VAL A 94 2.68 0.26 6.85
N ILE A 95 2.80 1.14 7.85
CA ILE A 95 1.86 2.26 8.08
C ILE A 95 1.93 3.26 6.92
N TYR A 96 3.10 3.80 6.60
CA TYR A 96 3.25 4.84 5.58
C TYR A 96 2.83 4.34 4.19
N VAL A 97 3.22 3.12 3.81
CA VAL A 97 2.85 2.53 2.53
C VAL A 97 1.36 2.20 2.46
N SER A 98 0.75 1.71 3.55
CA SER A 98 -0.71 1.43 3.57
C SER A 98 -1.54 2.72 3.51
N VAL A 99 -1.16 3.75 4.26
CA VAL A 99 -1.86 5.04 4.22
C VAL A 99 -1.69 5.69 2.85
N GLY A 100 -0.46 5.70 2.32
CA GLY A 100 -0.19 6.18 0.97
C GLY A 100 -0.97 5.39 -0.09
N TYR A 101 -1.11 4.08 0.08
CA TYR A 101 -1.86 3.21 -0.83
C TYR A 101 -3.34 3.63 -0.94
N LEU A 102 -3.99 3.99 0.17
CA LEU A 102 -5.40 4.41 0.17
C LEU A 102 -5.63 5.61 -0.76
N VAL A 103 -4.66 6.53 -0.83
CA VAL A 103 -4.75 7.73 -1.66
C VAL A 103 -4.20 7.50 -3.08
N LEU A 104 -2.98 6.97 -3.19
CA LEU A 104 -2.26 6.83 -4.46
C LEU A 104 -2.83 5.72 -5.36
N SER A 105 -3.56 4.75 -4.81
CA SER A 105 -4.29 3.77 -5.62
C SER A 105 -5.39 4.38 -6.49
N LEU A 106 -5.75 5.66 -6.27
CA LEU A 106 -6.67 6.40 -7.14
C LEU A 106 -6.03 6.81 -8.47
N LEU A 107 -4.70 6.88 -8.56
CA LEU A 107 -3.98 7.39 -9.74
C LEU A 107 -4.31 6.64 -11.05
N PRO A 108 -4.40 5.29 -11.09
CA PRO A 108 -4.82 4.58 -12.30
C PRO A 108 -6.19 4.98 -12.84
N TYR A 109 -7.05 5.55 -12.00
CA TYR A 109 -8.40 5.97 -12.35
C TYR A 109 -8.49 7.45 -12.75
N ALA A 110 -7.41 8.22 -12.58
CA ALA A 110 -7.36 9.61 -13.03
C ALA A 110 -7.31 9.74 -14.56
N ILE A 111 -6.88 8.68 -15.26
CA ILE A 111 -6.82 8.63 -16.72
C ILE A 111 -7.77 7.54 -17.21
N THR A 112 -8.85 7.92 -17.89
CA THR A 112 -9.77 6.99 -18.52
C THR A 112 -9.22 6.56 -19.88
N THR A 113 -8.87 5.28 -20.01
CA THR A 113 -8.31 4.70 -21.24
C THR A 113 -8.89 3.31 -21.48
N ASN A 114 -9.16 2.98 -22.74
CA ASN A 114 -9.61 1.64 -23.14
C ASN A 114 -8.42 0.67 -23.30
N TYR A 115 -7.19 1.18 -23.27
CA TYR A 115 -5.99 0.36 -23.43
C TYR A 115 -5.57 -0.24 -22.09
N LEU A 116 -5.71 -1.57 -21.96
CA LEU A 116 -5.30 -2.32 -20.76
C LEU A 116 -3.83 -2.09 -20.41
N GLN A 117 -2.96 -1.95 -21.41
CA GLN A 117 -1.53 -1.67 -21.23
C GLN A 117 -1.28 -0.37 -20.46
N THR A 118 -2.03 0.69 -20.79
CA THR A 118 -1.93 1.98 -20.09
C THR A 118 -2.42 1.86 -18.65
N TYR A 119 -3.53 1.16 -18.41
CA TYR A 119 -4.03 0.91 -17.06
C TYR A 119 -2.99 0.14 -16.22
N VAL A 120 -2.45 -0.96 -16.75
CA VAL A 120 -1.40 -1.74 -16.06
C VAL A 120 -0.14 -0.90 -15.81
N GLY A 121 0.27 -0.07 -16.77
CA GLY A 121 1.37 0.87 -16.61
C GLY A 121 1.15 1.86 -15.46
N LEU A 122 -0.05 2.41 -15.33
CA LEU A 122 -0.42 3.29 -14.21
C LEU A 122 -0.46 2.54 -12.88
N VAL A 123 -0.93 1.28 -12.87
CA VAL A 123 -0.90 0.41 -11.69
C VAL A 123 0.53 0.20 -11.20
N ILE A 124 1.45 -0.12 -12.10
CA ILE A 124 2.88 -0.26 -11.78
C ILE A 124 3.44 1.07 -11.27
N ALA A 125 3.15 2.17 -11.97
CA ALA A 125 3.68 3.49 -11.63
C ALA A 125 3.25 3.94 -10.22
N PHE A 126 1.97 3.85 -9.86
CA PHE A 126 1.55 4.27 -8.52
C PHE A 126 2.16 3.39 -7.43
N ASN A 127 2.36 2.09 -7.68
CA ASN A 127 2.98 1.19 -6.70
C ASN A 127 4.44 1.55 -6.44
N VAL A 128 5.18 1.88 -7.50
CA VAL A 128 6.55 2.38 -7.37
C VAL A 128 6.56 3.71 -6.61
N ILE A 129 5.69 4.66 -6.97
CA ILE A 129 5.61 5.96 -6.30
C ILE A 129 5.25 5.80 -4.82
N ASN A 130 4.19 5.05 -4.51
CA ASN A 130 3.74 4.81 -3.14
C ASN A 130 4.83 4.10 -2.32
N GLY A 131 5.49 3.11 -2.91
CA GLY A 131 6.58 2.39 -2.27
C GLY A 131 7.81 3.24 -1.98
N VAL A 132 8.20 4.10 -2.92
CA VAL A 132 9.29 5.06 -2.73
C VAL A 132 8.93 6.07 -1.64
N VAL A 133 7.76 6.69 -1.73
CA VAL A 133 7.29 7.70 -0.76
C VAL A 133 7.17 7.09 0.63
N GLY A 134 6.53 5.92 0.75
CA GLY A 134 6.37 5.23 2.02
C GLY A 134 7.69 4.72 2.61
N GLY A 135 8.59 4.21 1.77
CA GLY A 135 9.93 3.79 2.15
C GLY A 135 10.76 4.96 2.70
N VAL A 136 10.82 6.08 1.97
CA VAL A 136 11.54 7.29 2.40
C VAL A 136 10.93 7.86 3.70
N ALA A 137 9.61 7.97 3.79
CA ALA A 137 8.94 8.46 4.99
C ALA A 137 9.22 7.56 6.22
N SER A 138 9.27 6.24 6.03
CA SER A 138 9.59 5.31 7.10
C SER A 138 11.01 5.46 7.64
N SER A 139 12.00 5.74 6.77
CA SER A 139 13.40 5.90 7.15
C SER A 139 13.71 7.26 7.79
N LEU A 140 12.91 8.30 7.51
CA LEU A 140 13.13 9.66 8.00
C LEU A 140 12.39 9.99 9.31
N SER A 141 11.37 9.22 9.66
CA SER A 141 10.61 9.35 10.92
C SER A 141 11.27 8.63 12.08
#